data_AF-A0A7S3YL20-F1
#
_entry.id   AF-A0A7S3YL20-F1
#
_cell.length_a   1.000
_cell.length_b   1.000
_cell.length_c   1.000
_cell.angle_alpha   90.00
_cell.angle_beta   90.00
_cell.angle_gamma   90.00
#
_symmetry.space_group_name_H-M   'P 1'
#
loop_
_entity.id
_entity.type
_entity.pdbx_description
1 polymer ?
#
loop_
_entity_poly.entity_id
_entity_poly.type
_entity_poly.pdbx_seq_one_letter_code
_entity_poly.pdbx_strand_id
1 'polypeptide(L)'
;ALSAAIQIMVAFCFVPAAYAIFVVKEREVKAKHQQIISGVSIHAYWISTFAWDSASYIVPSSITILLIFAFGITSYTTGWGAVMTILLIVSFGPAAASLTYCMSFLFDSHSTAQNLTLFFNFLTGLALMITSFVLDLLDSTRAANLALKHLWRLFPPFCLGD
;
A
#
# COMPACT_ATOMS: atom_id res chain seq x y z
N ALA A 1 -4.18 -5.43 19.69
CA ALA A 1 -3.15 -5.03 18.71
C ALA A 1 -3.40 -5.67 17.35
N LEU A 2 -3.39 -7.01 17.24
CA LEU A 2 -3.60 -7.73 15.97
C LEU A 2 -4.89 -7.34 15.22
N SER A 3 -6.03 -7.25 15.92
CA SER A 3 -7.30 -6.84 15.30
C SER A 3 -7.25 -5.43 14.69
N ALA A 4 -6.58 -4.49 15.36
CA ALA A 4 -6.37 -3.13 14.85
C ALA A 4 -5.42 -3.12 13.63
N ALA A 5 -4.36 -3.93 13.66
CA ALA A 5 -3.45 -4.08 12.51
C ALA A 5 -4.20 -4.57 11.27
N ILE A 6 -5.04 -5.60 11.42
CA ILE A 6 -5.85 -6.15 10.33
C ILE A 6 -6.82 -5.10 9.78
N GLN A 7 -7.51 -4.37 10.66
CA GLN A 7 -8.46 -3.32 10.24
C GLN A 7 -7.75 -2.19 9.48
N ILE A 8 -6.60 -1.72 9.99
CA ILE A 8 -5.78 -0.70 9.33
C ILE A 8 -5.31 -1.23 7.99
N MET A 9 -4.72 -2.43 7.91
CA MET A 9 -4.23 -3.00 6.66
C MET A 9 -5.35 -3.13 5.61
N VAL A 10 -6.53 -3.64 5.99
CA VAL A 10 -7.68 -3.76 5.07
C VAL A 10 -8.16 -2.39 4.59
N ALA A 11 -8.24 -1.40 5.48
CA ALA A 11 -8.60 -0.04 5.09
C ALA A 11 -7.58 0.57 4.11
N PHE A 12 -6.29 0.32 4.32
CA PHE A 12 -5.22 0.86 3.47
C PHE A 12 -5.09 0.13 2.12
N CYS A 13 -5.67 -1.07 1.95
CA CYS A 13 -5.74 -1.74 0.64
C CYS A 13 -6.55 -0.96 -0.41
N PHE A 14 -7.45 -0.05 0.02
CA PHE A 14 -8.22 0.80 -0.89
C PHE A 14 -7.39 1.92 -1.53
N VAL A 15 -6.29 2.33 -0.88
CA VAL A 15 -5.40 3.39 -1.38
C VAL A 15 -4.74 3.01 -2.72
N PRO A 16 -3.99 1.89 -2.85
CA PRO A 16 -3.42 1.49 -4.13
C PRO A 16 -4.50 1.19 -5.19
N ALA A 17 -5.66 0.68 -4.79
CA ALA A 17 -6.77 0.47 -5.71
C ALA A 17 -7.25 1.81 -6.33
N ALA A 18 -7.27 2.89 -5.55
CA ALA A 18 -7.62 4.23 -6.05
C ALA A 18 -6.58 4.77 -7.04
N TYR A 19 -5.28 4.60 -6.76
CA TYR A 19 -4.21 4.99 -7.68
C TYR A 19 -4.32 4.27 -9.03
N ALA A 20 -4.62 2.97 -8.99
CA ALA A 20 -4.79 2.17 -10.20
C ALA A 20 -5.89 2.71 -11.12
N ILE A 21 -7.03 3.15 -10.55
CA ILE A 21 -8.16 3.70 -11.31
C ILE A 21 -7.70 4.87 -12.16
N PHE A 22 -7.06 5.88 -11.54
CA PHE A 22 -6.71 7.11 -12.23
C PHE A 22 -5.69 6.88 -13.34
N VAL A 23 -4.61 6.14 -13.03
CA VAL A 23 -3.54 5.85 -13.99
C VAL A 23 -4.06 5.05 -15.19
N VAL A 24 -4.94 4.07 -14.96
CA VAL A 24 -5.51 3.27 -16.06
C VAL A 24 -6.57 4.07 -16.82
N LYS A 25 -7.41 4.85 -16.13
CA LYS A 25 -8.43 5.67 -16.78
C LYS A 25 -7.82 6.67 -17.75
N GLU A 26 -6.73 7.33 -17.37
CA GLU A 26 -6.04 8.29 -18.25
C GLU A 26 -5.51 7.65 -19.54
N ARG A 27 -5.14 6.37 -19.51
CA ARG A 27 -4.76 5.61 -20.71
C ARG A 27 -5.97 5.17 -21.51
N GLU A 28 -7.01 4.67 -20.82
CA GLU A 28 -8.26 4.21 -21.44
C GLU A 28 -8.94 5.32 -22.24
N VAL A 29 -9.04 6.53 -21.70
CA VAL A 29 -9.63 7.70 -22.40
C VAL A 29 -8.63 8.45 -23.27
N LYS A 30 -7.39 7.94 -23.41
CA LYS A 30 -6.29 8.53 -24.17
C LYS A 30 -5.86 9.93 -23.70
N ALA A 31 -6.24 10.36 -22.50
CA ALA A 31 -5.81 11.63 -21.92
C ALA A 31 -4.28 11.70 -21.78
N LYS A 32 -3.64 10.62 -21.33
CA LYS A 32 -2.16 10.53 -21.27
C LYS A 32 -1.52 10.76 -22.64
N HIS A 33 -2.12 10.21 -23.69
CA HIS A 33 -1.63 10.38 -25.05
C HIS A 33 -1.77 11.83 -25.53
N GLN A 34 -2.90 12.47 -25.23
CA GLN A 34 -3.12 13.89 -25.52
C GLN A 34 -2.13 14.80 -24.79
N GLN A 35 -1.82 14.52 -23.51
CA GLN A 35 -0.81 15.26 -22.74
C GLN A 35 0.57 15.18 -23.42
N ILE A 36 0.98 13.99 -23.86
CA ILE A 36 2.28 13.77 -24.52
C ILE A 36 2.36 14.50 -25.86
N ILE A 37 1.31 14.45 -26.68
CA ILE A 37 1.25 15.19 -27.95
C ILE A 37 1.27 16.70 -27.71
N SER A 38 0.71 17.17 -26.60
CA SER A 38 0.73 18.58 -26.21
C SER A 38 2.08 19.05 -25.65
N GLY A 39 3.11 18.20 -25.66
CA GLY A 39 4.48 18.56 -25.25
C GLY A 39 4.86 18.17 -23.83
N VAL A 40 4.00 17.46 -23.08
CA VAL A 40 4.36 16.96 -21.75
C VAL A 40 5.33 15.78 -21.88
N SER A 41 6.48 15.87 -21.23
CA SER A 41 7.44 14.74 -21.19
C SER A 41 6.90 13.58 -20.35
N ILE A 42 7.27 12.35 -20.72
CA ILE A 42 6.88 11.14 -19.98
C ILE A 42 7.35 11.15 -18.52
N HIS A 43 8.51 11.75 -18.25
CA HIS A 43 9.05 11.88 -16.89
C HIS A 43 8.23 12.86 -16.05
N ALA A 44 7.86 14.00 -16.63
CA ALA A 44 7.01 14.98 -15.96
C ALA A 44 5.65 14.38 -15.58
N TYR A 45 5.05 13.58 -16.47
CA TYR A 45 3.83 12.83 -16.19
C TYR A 45 3.98 11.98 -14.92
N TRP A 46 4.91 11.02 -14.91
CA TRP A 46 5.04 10.07 -13.79
C TRP A 46 5.44 10.75 -12.47
N ILE A 47 6.32 11.75 -12.51
CA ILE A 47 6.70 12.49 -11.31
C ILE A 47 5.50 13.27 -10.76
N SER A 48 4.71 13.90 -11.63
CA SER A 48 3.51 14.63 -11.20
C SER A 48 2.43 13.71 -10.62
N THR A 49 2.21 12.55 -11.25
CA THR A 49 1.26 11.52 -10.76
C THR A 49 1.72 10.99 -9.40
N PHE A 50 2.99 10.64 -9.25
CA PHE A 50 3.55 10.15 -7.98
C PHE A 50 3.48 11.20 -6.88
N ALA A 51 3.77 12.47 -7.19
CA ALA A 51 3.67 13.58 -6.26
C ALA A 51 2.21 13.79 -5.81
N TRP A 52 1.26 13.73 -6.73
CA TRP A 52 -0.17 13.85 -6.42
C TRP A 52 -0.67 12.70 -5.55
N ASP A 53 -0.32 11.46 -5.89
CA ASP A 53 -0.72 10.29 -5.11
C ASP A 53 -0.10 10.31 -3.70
N SER A 54 1.15 10.75 -3.59
CA SER A 54 1.82 10.95 -2.30
C SER A 54 1.19 12.10 -1.49
N ALA A 55 0.84 13.22 -2.12
CA ALA A 55 0.21 14.35 -1.46
C ALA A 55 -1.21 14.02 -0.98
N SER A 56 -2.01 13.37 -1.82
CA SER A 56 -3.37 12.94 -1.47
C SER A 56 -3.37 11.89 -0.35
N TYR A 57 -2.32 11.06 -0.25
CA TYR A 57 -2.12 10.11 0.84
C TYR A 57 -1.88 10.73 2.21
N ILE A 58 -1.36 11.97 2.27
CA ILE A 58 -1.09 12.65 3.55
C ILE A 58 -2.39 12.79 4.36
N VAL A 59 -3.53 12.98 3.70
CA VAL A 59 -4.82 13.12 4.38
C VAL A 59 -5.25 11.84 5.11
N PRO A 60 -5.44 10.67 4.46
CA PRO A 60 -5.82 9.45 5.15
C PRO A 60 -4.75 8.98 6.16
N SER A 61 -3.47 9.11 5.83
CA SER A 61 -2.39 8.73 6.77
C SER A 61 -2.41 9.57 8.04
N SER A 62 -2.58 10.89 7.93
CA SER A 62 -2.67 11.78 9.09
C SER A 62 -3.88 11.47 9.96
N ILE A 63 -5.04 11.21 9.34
CA ILE A 63 -6.26 10.82 10.07
C ILE A 63 -6.03 9.50 10.82
N THR A 64 -5.43 8.49 10.19
CA THR A 64 -5.13 7.21 10.84
C THR A 64 -4.17 7.39 12.02
N ILE A 65 -3.09 8.17 11.86
CA ILE A 65 -2.16 8.46 12.95
C ILE A 65 -2.90 9.13 14.11
N LEU A 66 -3.68 10.18 13.85
CA LEU A 66 -4.46 10.87 14.87
C LEU A 66 -5.39 9.93 15.63
N LEU A 67 -6.08 9.02 14.93
CA LEU A 67 -6.95 8.02 15.56
C LEU A 67 -6.16 7.04 16.43
N ILE A 68 -5.01 6.54 15.97
CA ILE A 68 -4.15 5.63 16.76
C ILE A 68 -3.72 6.29 18.08
N PHE A 69 -3.33 7.56 18.04
CA PHE A 69 -2.95 8.30 19.24
C PHE A 69 -4.15 8.64 20.12
N ALA A 70 -5.29 9.03 19.54
CA ALA A 70 -6.51 9.36 20.29
C ALA A 70 -7.08 8.15 21.05
N PHE A 71 -7.02 6.95 20.45
CA PHE A 71 -7.45 5.71 21.10
C PHE A 71 -6.38 5.09 22.02
N GLY A 72 -5.17 5.68 22.07
CA GLY A 72 -4.15 5.32 23.06
C GLY A 72 -3.69 3.86 23.00
N ILE A 73 -3.60 3.27 21.80
CA ILE A 73 -3.19 1.85 21.66
C ILE A 73 -1.72 1.73 22.06
N THR A 74 -1.46 1.23 23.27
CA THR A 74 -0.12 1.21 23.91
C THR A 74 0.97 0.58 23.04
N SER A 75 0.64 -0.42 22.22
CA SER A 75 1.58 -1.05 21.27
C SER A 75 2.06 -0.11 20.15
N TYR A 76 1.28 0.92 19.81
CA TYR A 76 1.57 1.87 18.73
C TYR A 76 1.93 3.28 19.24
N THR A 77 1.72 3.59 20.51
CA THR A 77 1.86 4.97 21.03
C THR A 77 3.02 5.14 22.01
N THR A 78 3.73 4.07 22.37
CA THR A 78 4.78 4.13 23.42
C THR A 78 6.20 4.02 22.84
N GLY A 79 7.11 4.86 23.35
CA GLY A 79 8.54 4.81 23.07
C GLY A 79 8.90 4.87 21.58
N TRP A 80 9.85 4.03 21.18
CA TRP A 80 10.28 3.89 19.78
C TRP A 80 9.20 3.30 18.87
N GLY A 81 8.23 2.56 19.41
CA GLY A 81 7.13 1.96 18.64
C GLY A 81 6.29 3.01 17.92
N ALA A 82 6.04 4.15 18.58
CA ALA A 82 5.30 5.27 17.99
C ALA A 82 5.97 5.84 16.75
N VAL A 83 7.29 6.05 16.80
CA VAL A 83 8.06 6.56 15.66
C VAL A 83 8.02 5.55 14.52
N MET A 84 8.18 4.26 14.81
CA MET A 84 8.14 3.21 13.80
C MET A 84 6.75 3.10 13.15
N THR A 85 5.66 3.19 13.90
CA THR A 85 4.29 3.18 13.35
C THR A 85 4.05 4.37 12.44
N ILE A 86 4.48 5.58 12.83
CA ILE A 86 4.35 6.77 11.98
C ILE A 86 5.14 6.60 10.67
N LEU A 87 6.40 6.14 10.75
CA LEU A 87 7.24 5.91 9.58
C LEU A 87 6.64 4.84 8.65
N LEU A 88 6.12 3.76 9.22
CA LEU A 88 5.48 2.67 8.48
C LEU A 88 4.25 3.19 7.71
N ILE A 89 3.37 3.93 8.38
CA ILE A 89 2.18 4.50 7.74
C ILE A 89 2.61 5.50 6.66
N VAL A 90 3.49 6.45 6.95
CA VAL A 90 3.91 7.46 5.95
C VAL A 90 4.59 6.83 4.73
N SER A 91 5.42 5.81 4.93
CA SER A 91 6.13 5.13 3.84
C SER A 91 5.25 4.22 2.98
N PHE A 92 4.10 3.77 3.50
CA PHE A 92 3.20 2.87 2.78
C PHE A 92 2.65 3.47 1.49
N GLY A 93 2.18 4.72 1.49
CA GLY A 93 1.58 5.35 0.31
C GLY A 93 2.52 5.36 -0.91
N PRO A 94 3.72 5.94 -0.81
CA PRO A 94 4.73 5.92 -1.88
C PRO A 94 5.13 4.51 -2.34
N ALA A 95 5.25 3.56 -1.41
CA ALA A 95 5.59 2.18 -1.75
C ALA A 95 4.44 1.48 -2.50
N ALA A 96 3.20 1.68 -2.04
CA ALA A 96 2.00 1.15 -2.66
C ALA A 96 1.73 1.75 -4.04
N ALA A 97 1.97 3.06 -4.22
CA ALA A 97 1.90 3.74 -5.51
C ALA A 97 2.89 3.13 -6.51
N SER A 98 4.14 2.94 -6.11
CA SER A 98 5.19 2.34 -6.96
C SER A 98 4.79 0.95 -7.45
N LEU A 99 4.36 0.07 -6.56
CA LEU A 99 3.89 -1.28 -6.92
C LEU A 99 2.65 -1.23 -7.83
N THR A 100 1.72 -0.32 -7.53
CA THR A 100 0.51 -0.13 -8.33
C THR A 100 0.82 0.32 -9.74
N TYR A 101 1.78 1.23 -9.93
CA TYR A 101 2.16 1.69 -11.27
C TYR A 101 2.75 0.56 -12.10
N CYS A 102 3.59 -0.29 -11.51
CA CYS A 102 4.09 -1.50 -12.15
C CYS A 102 2.94 -2.44 -12.59
N MET A 103 1.97 -2.69 -11.71
CA MET A 103 0.81 -3.53 -12.03
C MET A 103 -0.14 -2.87 -13.02
N SER A 104 -0.21 -1.53 -13.05
CA SER A 104 -1.19 -0.80 -13.86
C SER A 104 -1.10 -1.17 -15.33
N PHE A 105 0.10 -1.45 -15.85
CA PHE A 105 0.33 -1.79 -17.25
C PHE A 105 -0.30 -3.12 -17.70
N LEU A 106 -0.73 -3.96 -16.75
CA LEU A 106 -1.42 -5.22 -17.04
C LEU A 106 -2.92 -5.01 -17.33
N PHE A 107 -3.43 -3.79 -17.19
CA PHE A 107 -4.86 -3.49 -17.27
C PHE A 107 -5.17 -2.42 -18.32
N ASP A 108 -6.21 -2.69 -19.11
CA ASP A 108 -6.77 -1.77 -20.10
C ASP A 108 -8.03 -1.03 -19.62
N SER A 109 -8.75 -1.61 -18.65
CA SER A 109 -9.98 -1.05 -18.07
C SER A 109 -9.76 -0.59 -16.63
N HIS A 110 -10.18 0.64 -16.32
CA HIS A 110 -10.03 1.21 -14.97
C HIS A 110 -10.75 0.41 -13.87
N SER A 111 -11.91 -0.16 -14.17
CA SER A 111 -12.71 -0.92 -13.21
C SER A 111 -12.07 -2.28 -12.90
N THR A 112 -11.54 -2.95 -13.91
CA THR A 112 -10.77 -4.19 -13.75
C THR A 112 -9.49 -3.93 -12.96
N ALA A 113 -8.79 -2.83 -13.25
CA ALA A 113 -7.60 -2.42 -12.52
C ALA A 113 -7.88 -2.18 -11.04
N GLN A 114 -8.98 -1.49 -10.71
CA GLN A 114 -9.40 -1.26 -9.32
C GLN A 114 -9.63 -2.58 -8.58
N ASN A 115 -10.49 -3.44 -9.13
CA ASN A 115 -10.93 -4.66 -8.45
C ASN A 115 -9.77 -5.64 -8.26
N LEU A 116 -8.93 -5.83 -9.29
CA LEU A 116 -7.79 -6.75 -9.21
C LEU A 116 -6.66 -6.19 -8.36
N THR A 117 -6.40 -4.87 -8.39
CA THR A 117 -5.42 -4.26 -7.48
C THR A 117 -5.88 -4.38 -6.04
N LEU A 118 -7.17 -4.13 -5.74
CA LEU A 118 -7.71 -4.31 -4.40
C LEU A 118 -7.59 -5.76 -3.94
N PHE A 119 -8.02 -6.71 -4.78
CA PHE A 119 -7.92 -8.14 -4.48
C PHE A 119 -6.48 -8.59 -4.25
N PHE A 120 -5.54 -8.14 -5.09
CA PHE A 120 -4.12 -8.45 -4.95
C PHE A 120 -3.52 -7.89 -3.66
N ASN A 121 -3.83 -6.63 -3.31
CA ASN A 121 -3.37 -6.02 -2.06
C ASN A 121 -3.97 -6.72 -0.83
N PHE A 122 -5.25 -7.10 -0.90
CA PHE A 122 -5.90 -7.86 0.16
C PHE A 122 -5.28 -9.25 0.34
N LEU A 123 -4.98 -9.95 -0.75
CA LEU A 123 -4.35 -11.26 -0.72
C LEU A 123 -2.93 -11.17 -0.16
N THR A 124 -2.11 -10.26 -0.68
CA THR A 124 -0.72 -10.08 -0.24
C THR A 124 -0.62 -9.52 1.18
N GLY A 125 -1.56 -8.69 1.62
CA GLY A 125 -1.65 -8.24 3.00
C GLY A 125 -2.11 -9.36 3.93
N LEU A 126 -3.34 -9.84 3.75
CA LEU A 126 -3.99 -10.73 4.71
C LEU A 126 -3.42 -12.14 4.69
N ALA A 127 -3.27 -12.74 3.50
CA ALA A 127 -2.86 -14.14 3.41
C ALA A 127 -1.39 -14.31 3.81
N LEU A 128 -0.50 -13.41 3.40
CA LEU A 128 0.90 -13.45 3.82
C LEU A 128 1.04 -13.16 5.32
N MET A 129 0.27 -12.22 5.88
CA MET A 129 0.27 -11.96 7.33
C MET A 129 -0.20 -13.18 8.13
N ILE A 130 -1.29 -13.84 7.72
CA ILE A 130 -1.76 -15.09 8.38
C ILE A 130 -0.72 -16.19 8.24
N THR A 131 -0.13 -16.35 7.05
CA THR A 131 0.91 -17.36 6.79
C THR A 131 2.13 -17.13 7.68
N SER A 132 2.59 -15.87 7.78
CA SER A 132 3.67 -15.43 8.67
C SER A 132 3.39 -15.75 10.13
N PHE A 133 2.18 -15.41 10.59
CA PHE A 133 1.75 -15.65 11.96
C PHE A 133 1.74 -17.15 12.29
N VAL A 134 1.19 -17.99 11.41
CA VAL A 134 1.16 -19.45 11.61
C VAL A 134 2.57 -20.06 11.62
N LEU A 135 3.47 -19.59 10.75
CA LEU A 135 4.84 -20.07 10.70
C LEU A 135 5.68 -19.65 11.91
N ASP A 136 5.36 -18.52 12.55
CA ASP A 136 5.99 -18.06 13.79
C ASP A 136 5.53 -18.85 15.04
N LEU A 137 4.35 -19.48 14.99
CA LEU A 137 3.81 -20.32 16.05
C LEU A 137 4.50 -21.69 16.14
N LEU A 138 5.05 -22.19 15.04
CA LEU A 138 5.72 -23.49 14.97
C LEU A 138 7.23 -23.30 15.05
N ASP A 139 7.86 -23.77 16.13
CA ASP A 139 9.31 -23.60 16.35
C ASP A 139 10.16 -24.23 15.22
N SER A 140 9.68 -25.29 14.58
CA SER A 140 10.36 -25.95 13.45
C SER A 140 10.41 -25.10 12.17
N THR A 141 9.45 -24.19 11.97
CA THR A 141 9.34 -23.37 10.75
C THR A 141 9.78 -21.92 10.94
N ARG A 142 10.06 -21.49 12.18
CA ARG A 142 10.46 -20.10 12.48
C ARG A 142 11.70 -19.65 11.71
N ALA A 143 12.70 -20.51 11.54
CA ALA A 143 13.91 -20.17 10.77
C ALA A 143 13.61 -19.95 9.27
N ALA A 144 12.72 -20.74 8.69
CA ALA A 144 12.26 -20.55 7.31
C ALA A 144 11.41 -19.27 7.19
N ASN A 145 10.59 -18.97 8.20
CA ASN A 145 9.78 -17.76 8.22
C ASN A 145 10.62 -16.49 8.18
N LEU A 146 11.73 -16.44 8.93
CA LEU A 146 12.65 -15.30 8.93
C LEU A 146 13.19 -15.00 7.52
N ALA A 147 13.52 -16.03 6.75
CA ALA A 147 13.94 -15.88 5.36
C ALA A 147 12.78 -15.40 4.45
N LEU A 148 11.58 -15.96 4.64
CA LEU A 148 10.38 -15.62 3.87
C LEU A 148 9.88 -14.19 4.14
N LYS A 149 9.99 -13.68 5.37
CA LYS A 149 9.63 -12.30 5.73
C LYS A 149 10.39 -11.27 4.89
N HIS A 150 11.63 -11.53 4.50
CA HIS A 150 12.37 -10.64 3.60
C HIS A 150 11.70 -10.51 2.22
N LEU A 151 11.13 -11.61 1.70
CA LEU A 151 10.38 -11.60 0.44
C LEU A 151 9.01 -10.95 0.61
N TRP A 152 8.29 -11.27 1.69
CA TRP A 152 6.95 -10.73 1.91
C TRP A 152 6.94 -9.23 2.13
N ARG A 153 8.03 -8.66 2.70
CA ARG A 153 8.21 -7.21 2.87
C ARG A 153 8.29 -6.43 1.55
N LEU A 154 8.45 -7.10 0.40
CA LEU A 154 8.31 -6.46 -0.91
C LEU A 154 6.88 -5.94 -1.13
N PHE A 155 5.88 -6.55 -0.50
CA PHE A 155 4.48 -6.15 -0.61
C PHE A 155 4.14 -5.17 0.52
N PRO A 156 3.88 -3.89 0.21
CA PRO A 156 3.55 -2.88 1.23
C PRO A 156 2.38 -3.27 2.16
N PRO A 157 1.31 -3.95 1.67
CA PRO A 157 0.23 -4.41 2.56
C PRO A 157 0.67 -5.41 3.62
N PHE A 158 1.66 -6.27 3.32
CA PHE A 158 2.19 -7.21 4.31
C PHE A 158 2.89 -6.47 5.44
N CYS A 159 3.70 -5.46 5.12
CA CYS A 159 4.42 -4.65 6.11
C CYS A 159 3.50 -3.89 7.08
N LEU A 160 2.27 -3.55 6.68
CA LEU A 160 1.27 -2.95 7.59
C LEU A 160 0.62 -3.96 8.53
N GLY A 161 0.64 -5.25 8.17
CA GLY A 161 0.01 -6.32 8.94
C GLY A 161 0.94 -7.10 9.89
N ASP A 162 2.23 -7.22 9.55
CA ASP A 162 3.29 -7.85 10.37
C ASP A 162 3.69 -6.97 11.57
#